data_AF-A0A1M7IVF9-F1
#
_entry.id   AF-A0A1M7IVF9-F1
#
_cell.length_a   1.000
_cell.length_b   1.000
_cell.length_c   1.000
_cell.angle_alpha   90.00
_cell.angle_beta   90.00
_cell.angle_gamma   90.00
#
_symmetry.space_group_name_H-M   'P 1'
#
loop_
_entity.id
_entity.type
_entity.pdbx_description
1 polymer ?
#
loop_
_entity_poly.entity_id
_entity_poly.type
_entity_poly.pdbx_seq_one_letter_code
_entity_poly.pdbx_strand_id
1 'polypeptide(L)'
;MATRTTKSTKTTEAATPDITQIKAEALVERIKSSNPKFLGNMSDQRAANLVRYTLRALAAEINETEEGRLRVAGLGGVAIRQVEREKDGTTEKVKRVILRPAQPKT
;
A
#
# COMPACT_ATOMS: atom_id res chain seq x y z
N MET A 1 42.28 23.36 -33.48
CA MET A 1 41.28 23.66 -32.43
C MET A 1 40.16 22.63 -32.55
N ALA A 2 40.07 21.69 -31.61
CA ALA A 2 39.09 20.61 -31.65
C ALA A 2 37.89 20.97 -30.75
N THR A 3 36.70 21.05 -31.33
CA THR A 3 35.44 21.33 -30.64
C THR A 3 34.93 20.05 -29.97
N ARG A 4 34.77 20.10 -28.64
CA ARG A 4 34.24 19.00 -27.82
C ARG A 4 32.73 19.22 -27.65
N THR A 5 31.94 18.45 -28.39
CA THR A 5 30.48 18.41 -28.21
C THR A 5 30.15 17.56 -26.98
N THR A 6 29.71 18.18 -25.90
CA THR A 6 29.18 17.49 -24.72
C THR A 6 27.77 17.00 -25.03
N LYS A 7 27.62 15.67 -25.13
CA LYS A 7 26.34 14.99 -25.28
C LYS A 7 25.64 15.02 -23.92
N SER A 8 24.62 15.86 -23.80
CA SER A 8 23.74 15.94 -22.64
C SER A 8 23.07 14.58 -22.42
N THR A 9 23.45 13.89 -21.35
CA THR A 9 22.77 12.70 -20.85
C THR A 9 21.43 13.11 -20.25
N LYS A 10 20.38 12.86 -21.03
CA LYS A 10 18.97 13.00 -20.67
C LYS A 10 18.68 12.13 -19.45
N THR A 11 18.56 12.76 -18.29
CA THR A 11 18.03 12.16 -17.05
C THR A 11 16.67 11.54 -17.37
N THR A 12 16.57 10.22 -17.21
CA THR A 12 15.31 9.50 -17.40
C THR A 12 14.51 9.70 -16.12
N GLU A 13 13.64 10.70 -16.14
CA GLU A 13 12.64 10.98 -15.12
C GLU A 13 11.73 9.75 -15.00
N ALA A 14 11.92 8.97 -13.94
CA ALA A 14 11.13 7.77 -13.68
C ALA A 14 9.66 8.19 -13.52
N ALA A 15 8.81 7.81 -14.46
CA ALA A 15 7.39 8.10 -14.44
C ALA A 15 6.79 7.60 -13.11
N THR A 16 6.38 8.53 -12.26
CA THR A 16 5.61 8.22 -11.05
C THR A 16 4.30 7.55 -11.50
N PRO A 17 4.00 6.32 -11.07
CA PRO A 17 2.76 5.68 -11.48
C PRO A 17 1.55 6.45 -10.93
N ASP A 18 0.47 6.51 -11.70
CA ASP A 18 -0.80 7.10 -11.26
C ASP A 18 -1.31 6.37 -10.01
N ILE A 19 -1.31 7.05 -8.87
CA ILE A 19 -1.76 6.49 -7.60
C ILE A 19 -3.28 6.60 -7.52
N THR A 20 -3.97 5.47 -7.67
CA THR A 20 -5.42 5.41 -7.41
C THR A 20 -5.68 5.35 -5.91
N GLN A 21 -6.32 6.39 -5.35
CA GLN A 21 -6.67 6.45 -3.92
C GLN A 21 -8.08 5.90 -3.66
N ILE A 22 -8.18 4.87 -2.83
CA ILE A 22 -9.47 4.35 -2.33
C ILE A 22 -9.80 5.04 -1.00
N LYS A 23 -10.98 5.66 -0.92
CA LYS A 23 -11.47 6.33 0.30
C LYS A 23 -12.26 5.35 1.18
N ALA A 24 -12.34 5.65 2.48
CA ALA A 24 -13.04 4.80 3.45
C ALA A 24 -14.54 4.71 3.16
N GLU A 25 -15.14 5.81 2.70
CA GLU A 25 -16.54 5.90 2.32
C GLU A 25 -16.88 4.92 1.19
N ALA A 26 -16.00 4.82 0.17
CA ALA A 26 -16.17 3.87 -0.92
C ALA A 26 -16.10 2.40 -0.45
N LEU A 27 -15.33 2.11 0.61
CA LEU A 27 -15.31 0.77 1.22
C LEU A 27 -16.60 0.49 1.99
N VAL A 28 -17.14 1.48 2.70
CA VAL A 28 -18.42 1.38 3.39
C VAL A 28 -19.55 1.12 2.40
N GLU A 29 -19.57 1.83 1.27
CA GLU A 29 -20.53 1.58 0.19
C GLU A 29 -20.44 0.16 -0.36
N ARG A 30 -19.22 -0.36 -0.61
CA ARG A 30 -19.02 -1.75 -1.04
C ARG A 30 -19.53 -2.77 -0.01
N ILE A 31 -19.34 -2.50 1.28
CA ILE A 31 -19.85 -3.34 2.37
C ILE A 31 -21.38 -3.34 2.36
N LYS A 32 -22.02 -2.18 2.23
CA LYS A 32 -23.49 -2.08 2.15
C LYS A 32 -24.05 -2.79 0.91
N SER A 33 -23.39 -2.66 -0.24
CA SER A 33 -23.80 -3.32 -1.48
C SER A 33 -23.71 -4.84 -1.40
N SER A 34 -22.73 -5.36 -0.64
CA SER A 34 -22.58 -6.81 -0.44
C SER A 34 -23.49 -7.36 0.67
N ASN A 35 -23.70 -6.62 1.76
CA ASN A 35 -24.63 -6.96 2.82
C ASN A 35 -25.22 -5.68 3.46
N PRO A 36 -26.45 -5.28 3.08
CA PRO A 36 -27.08 -4.05 3.56
C PRO A 36 -27.31 -4.01 5.07
N LYS A 37 -27.43 -5.18 5.71
CA LYS A 37 -27.70 -5.30 7.15
C LYS A 37 -26.43 -5.34 7.99
N PHE A 38 -25.24 -5.41 7.38
CA PHE A 38 -23.98 -5.61 8.09
C PHE A 38 -23.67 -4.49 9.09
N LEU A 39 -23.99 -3.24 8.73
CA LEU A 39 -23.73 -2.08 9.57
C LEU A 39 -24.85 -1.80 10.59
N GLY A 40 -25.97 -2.51 10.52
CA GLY A 40 -27.14 -2.28 11.39
C GLY A 40 -27.59 -0.82 11.37
N ASN A 41 -27.68 -0.21 12.55
CA ASN A 41 -28.07 1.20 12.74
C ASN A 41 -26.86 2.16 12.78
N MET A 42 -25.66 1.72 12.38
CA MET A 42 -24.46 2.56 12.38
C MET A 42 -24.54 3.62 11.29
N SER A 43 -24.24 4.88 11.64
CA SER A 43 -24.13 5.95 10.65
C SER A 43 -22.92 5.76 9.74
N ASP A 44 -23.03 6.21 8.49
CA ASP A 44 -21.99 6.11 7.47
C ASP A 44 -20.68 6.74 7.92
N GLN A 45 -20.75 7.88 8.58
CA GLN A 45 -19.59 8.57 9.14
C GLN A 45 -18.89 7.71 10.20
N ARG A 46 -19.65 7.03 11.08
CA ARG A 46 -19.08 6.16 12.10
C ARG A 46 -18.47 4.90 11.47
N ALA A 47 -19.11 4.34 10.45
CA ALA A 47 -18.57 3.20 9.69
C ALA A 47 -17.27 3.58 8.96
N ALA A 48 -17.22 4.74 8.30
CA ALA A 48 -16.02 5.21 7.62
C ALA A 48 -14.87 5.47 8.60
N ASN A 49 -15.17 6.05 9.78
CA ASN A 49 -14.18 6.23 10.83
C ASN A 49 -13.65 4.88 11.35
N LEU A 50 -14.53 3.90 11.57
CA LEU A 50 -14.11 2.55 11.97
C LEU A 50 -13.13 1.96 10.96
N VAL A 51 -13.46 2.01 9.66
CA VAL A 51 -12.57 1.56 8.59
C VAL A 51 -11.21 2.27 8.64
N ARG A 52 -11.20 3.60 8.82
CA ARG A 52 -9.94 4.37 8.94
C ARG A 52 -9.10 3.91 10.13
N TYR A 53 -9.70 3.70 11.30
CA TYR A 53 -8.98 3.24 12.49
C TYR A 53 -8.43 1.83 12.31
N THR A 54 -9.20 0.91 11.71
CA THR A 54 -8.74 -0.44 11.40
C THR A 54 -7.55 -0.43 10.44
N LEU A 55 -7.60 0.37 9.38
CA LEU A 55 -6.50 0.48 8.42
C LEU A 55 -5.24 1.12 9.04
N ARG A 56 -5.41 2.09 9.95
CA ARG A 56 -4.29 2.68 10.70
C ARG A 56 -3.64 1.68 11.64
N ALA A 57 -4.42 0.91 12.39
CA ALA A 57 -3.91 -0.14 13.26
C ALA A 57 -3.13 -1.19 12.45
N LEU A 58 -3.66 -1.61 11.30
CA LEU A 58 -2.95 -2.52 10.40
C LEU A 58 -1.64 -1.93 9.87
N ALA A 59 -1.63 -0.65 9.50
CA ALA A 59 -0.42 0.02 9.05
C ALA A 59 0.65 0.08 10.15
N ALA A 60 0.25 0.32 11.41
CA ALA A 60 1.17 0.29 12.55
C ALA A 60 1.82 -1.10 12.70
N GLU A 61 1.02 -2.17 12.70
CA GLU A 61 1.51 -3.56 12.79
C GLU A 61 2.53 -3.89 11.68
N ILE A 62 2.21 -3.49 10.44
CA ILE A 62 3.12 -3.69 9.28
C ILE A 62 4.41 -2.90 9.47
N ASN A 63 4.34 -1.68 10.02
CA ASN A 63 5.51 -0.82 10.21
C ASN A 63 6.41 -1.29 11.35
N GLU A 64 5.84 -1.83 12.43
CA GLU A 64 6.56 -2.37 13.59
C GLU A 64 7.21 -3.73 13.29
N THR A 65 6.64 -4.53 12.38
CA THR A 65 7.23 -5.83 12.01
C THR A 65 8.49 -5.66 11.17
N GLU A 66 9.67 -6.01 11.68
CA GLU A 66 10.95 -5.82 10.97
C GLU A 66 11.08 -6.67 9.69
N GLU A 67 10.86 -7.98 9.82
CA GLU A 67 10.84 -8.96 8.73
C GLU A 67 9.87 -10.10 9.03
N GLY A 68 9.36 -10.75 7.98
CA GLY A 68 8.57 -11.97 8.12
C GLY A 68 7.27 -11.96 7.32
N ARG A 69 6.24 -12.62 7.86
CA ARG A 69 4.92 -12.74 7.22
C ARG A 69 3.82 -12.50 8.24
N LEU A 70 2.91 -11.58 7.93
CA LEU A 70 1.68 -11.38 8.66
C LEU A 70 0.52 -12.01 7.89
N ARG A 71 -0.40 -12.69 8.61
CA ARG A 71 -1.67 -13.15 8.04
C ARG A 71 -2.79 -12.29 8.61
N VAL A 72 -3.49 -11.59 7.72
CA VAL A 72 -4.60 -10.71 8.07
C VAL A 72 -5.89 -11.36 7.57
N ALA A 73 -6.74 -11.78 8.51
CA ALA A 73 -8.02 -12.39 8.19
C ALA A 73 -8.87 -11.44 7.32
N GLY A 74 -9.44 -11.97 6.24
CA GLY A 74 -10.25 -11.19 5.29
C GLY A 74 -9.46 -10.33 4.30
N LEU A 75 -8.14 -10.16 4.47
CA LEU A 75 -7.29 -9.40 3.55
C LEU A 75 -6.29 -10.31 2.81
N GLY A 76 -5.63 -11.22 3.50
CA GLY A 76 -4.62 -12.13 2.94
C GLY A 76 -3.29 -12.11 3.69
N GLY A 77 -2.20 -12.38 2.99
CA GLY A 77 -0.84 -12.42 3.55
C GLY A 77 -0.05 -11.16 3.22
N VAL A 78 0.66 -10.60 4.19
CA VAL A 78 1.61 -9.50 3.99
C VAL A 78 3.03 -10.03 4.23
N ALA A 79 3.87 -10.02 3.20
CA ALA A 79 5.28 -10.39 3.33
C ALA A 79 6.13 -9.13 3.49
N ILE A 80 6.97 -9.11 4.51
CA ILE A 80 7.84 -7.99 4.87
C ILE A 80 9.29 -8.46 4.78
N ARG A 81 10.11 -7.73 4.03
CA ARG A 81 11.53 -8.05 3.80
C ARG A 81 12.36 -6.78 3.80
N GLN A 82 13.59 -6.82 4.28
CA GLN A 82 14.58 -5.80 3.98
C GLN A 82 15.21 -6.12 2.62
N VAL A 83 15.35 -5.09 1.77
CA VAL A 83 16.04 -5.22 0.48
C VAL A 83 17.10 -4.13 0.38
N GLU A 84 18.27 -4.51 -0.08
CA GLU A 84 19.31 -3.54 -0.42
C GLU A 84 18.94 -2.88 -1.75
N ARG A 85 18.94 -1.56 -1.75
CA ARG A 85 18.70 -0.74 -2.92
C ARG A 85 19.87 0.21 -3.08
N GLU A 86 20.54 0.13 -4.22
CA GLU A 86 21.52 1.13 -4.60
C GLU A 86 20.78 2.35 -5.15
N LYS A 87 21.07 3.51 -4.58
CA LYS A 87 20.58 4.80 -5.05
C LYS A 87 21.72 5.80 -4.93
N ASP A 88 22.04 6.47 -6.04
CA ASP A 88 23.06 7.51 -6.10
C ASP A 88 24.45 7.09 -5.57
N GLY A 89 24.83 5.83 -5.76
CA GLY A 89 26.12 5.27 -5.34
C GLY A 89 26.20 4.85 -3.86
N THR A 90 25.09 4.96 -3.12
CA THR A 90 24.96 4.45 -1.74
C THR A 90 24.01 3.26 -1.69
N THR A 91 24.40 2.22 -0.95
CA THR A 91 23.53 1.05 -0.66
C THR A 91 22.68 1.34 0.56
N GLU A 92 21.37 1.41 0.39
CA GLU A 92 20.40 1.60 1.48
C GLU A 92 19.61 0.32 1.72
N LYS A 93 19.37 -0.06 2.98
CA LYS A 93 18.41 -1.10 3.32
C LYS A 93 17.01 -0.50 3.40
N VAL A 94 16.13 -0.91 2.50
CA VAL A 94 14.76 -0.42 2.41
C VAL A 94 13.78 -1.55 2.77
N LYS A 95 12.77 -1.20 3.56
CA LYS A 95 11.68 -2.12 3.88
C LYS A 95 10.75 -2.30 2.69
N ARG A 96 10.61 -3.54 2.21
CA ARG A 96 9.69 -3.93 1.14
C ARG A 96 8.51 -4.70 1.73
N VAL A 97 7.31 -4.16 1.52
CA VAL A 97 6.03 -4.76 1.94
C VAL A 97 5.28 -5.24 0.70
N ILE A 98 4.87 -6.52 0.70
CA ILE A 98 4.13 -7.13 -0.41
C ILE A 98 2.83 -7.73 0.13
N LEU A 99 1.70 -7.15 -0.27
CA LEU A 99 0.38 -7.71 -0.02
C LEU A 99 0.06 -8.82 -1.04
N ARG A 100 -0.38 -9.97 -0.55
CA ARG A 100 -0.95 -11.08 -1.31
C ARG A 100 -2.41 -11.24 -0.90
N PRO A 101 -3.36 -10.70 -1.68
CA PRO A 101 -4.78 -10.75 -1.36
C PRO A 101 -5.27 -12.19 -1.18
N ALA A 102 -6.20 -12.40 -0.25
CA ALA A 102 -6.90 -13.69 -0.14
C ALA A 102 -7.70 -13.95 -1.43
N GLN A 103 -7.65 -15.18 -1.93
CA GLN A 103 -8.52 -15.58 -3.03
C GLN A 103 -9.94 -15.81 -2.50
N PRO A 104 -10.98 -15.38 -3.23
CA PRO A 104 -12.35 -15.70 -2.87
C PRO A 104 -12.50 -17.23 -2.82
N LYS A 105 -13.18 -17.73 -1.79
CA LYS A 105 -13.55 -19.14 -1.74
C LYS A 105 -14.59 -19.37 -2.85
N THR A 106 -14.19 -20.02 -3.92
CA THR A 106 -15.10 -20.63 -4.92
C THR A 106 -15.95 -21.71 -4.27
#